data_AF-A0A1G9FM06-F1
#
_entry.id   AF-A0A1G9FM06-F1
#
_cell.length_a   1.000
_cell.length_b   1.000
_cell.length_c   1.000
_cell.angle_alpha   90.00
_cell.angle_beta   90.00
_cell.angle_gamma   90.00
#
_symmetry.space_group_name_H-M   'P 1'
#
loop_
_entity.id
_entity.type
_entity.pdbx_description
1 polymer ?
#
loop_
_entity_poly.entity_id
_entity_poly.type
_entity_poly.pdbx_seq_one_letter_code
_entity_poly.pdbx_strand_id
1 'polypeptide(L)'
;MNPLQFYRKFLSNNDLVRANIGLEAFETINDLEELAEVLSARTADDYFLEVVADELTDMEVNLIKRLTRTTTLTQYHTVDYKPEKYPMLTGFVLLLEDKDGKGVIHRTAVEGLKKFIFDVDALEQLLTDDDEELETDSEYLNKLPEHVRNLVHGIGEDITLKNELEMYPFNGLQIIVKNLNFAVDHGMGQTEEDVIYSVLTNPEYMKKALVNLPYETILFLKSAVENDDRYFKVNQKTESLFHFGMSMEIDSHGCIYPEVFQTLKHVNLKRMVAIAKGGVSLAEYNAMRVKVTLKDTHVPIIRELIIPARLNFFELHLVIQRAMGWWTSHLAKFSAGDKFIHMYGTYEENAEFSRPGTIHLNGIETMVDGVLIEHGELTYLYDYGDHWEHDVELMELLKEPPVVYPSVDKRKGPIPIEDSGGVHGFEETMRILEDETHPEHEDVTMWVKSTNYRKTYQKQQINKKLKELFAGGAPIMNDDVY
;
A
#
# COMPACT_ATOMS: atom_id res chain seq x y z
N MET A 1 -3.94 -15.99 12.60
CA MET A 1 -4.51 -16.78 13.70
C MET A 1 -3.58 -16.62 14.87
N ASN A 2 -4.05 -16.05 15.98
CA ASN A 2 -3.24 -15.90 17.20
C ASN A 2 -3.21 -17.22 18.00
N PRO A 3 -2.33 -17.38 19.00
CA PRO A 3 -2.24 -18.63 19.77
C PRO A 3 -3.57 -19.09 20.38
N LEU A 4 -4.34 -18.18 20.99
CA LEU A 4 -5.65 -18.50 21.55
C LEU A 4 -6.63 -19.06 20.50
N GLN A 5 -6.72 -18.44 19.32
CA GLN A 5 -7.53 -18.94 18.21
C GLN A 5 -7.04 -20.29 17.68
N PHE A 6 -5.72 -20.52 17.70
CA PHE A 6 -5.13 -21.79 17.32
C PHE A 6 -5.55 -22.91 18.28
N TYR A 7 -5.39 -22.71 19.59
CA TYR A 7 -5.78 -23.72 20.57
C TYR A 7 -7.28 -23.98 20.59
N ARG A 8 -8.12 -22.96 20.54
CA ARG A 8 -9.58 -23.13 20.40
C ARG A 8 -9.98 -23.94 19.17
N LYS A 9 -9.19 -23.88 18.10
CA LYS A 9 -9.47 -24.60 16.85
C LYS A 9 -9.05 -26.06 16.89
N PHE A 10 -7.92 -26.38 17.55
CA PHE A 10 -7.26 -27.68 17.41
C PHE A 10 -7.26 -28.54 18.67
N LEU A 11 -7.57 -27.98 19.84
CA LEU A 11 -7.62 -28.77 21.08
C LEU A 11 -8.69 -29.85 21.03
N SER A 12 -8.36 -31.00 21.61
CA SER A 12 -9.26 -32.12 21.80
C SER A 12 -9.33 -32.53 23.27
N ASN A 13 -10.33 -33.34 23.64
CA ASN A 13 -10.42 -33.92 24.98
C ASN A 13 -9.18 -34.77 25.35
N ASN A 14 -8.48 -35.33 24.36
CA ASN A 14 -7.25 -36.06 24.62
C ASN A 14 -6.13 -35.12 25.08
N ASP A 15 -6.09 -33.89 24.58
CA ASP A 15 -5.10 -32.88 24.97
C ASP A 15 -5.39 -32.32 26.36
N LEU A 16 -6.67 -32.23 26.74
CA LEU A 16 -7.09 -31.94 28.12
C LEU A 16 -6.63 -33.03 29.11
N VAL A 17 -6.75 -34.29 28.72
CA VAL A 17 -6.26 -35.41 29.54
C VAL A 17 -4.73 -35.38 29.62
N ARG A 18 -4.03 -35.15 28.50
CA ARG A 18 -2.57 -35.03 28.48
C ARG A 18 -2.07 -33.88 29.33
N ALA A 19 -2.69 -32.70 29.21
CA ALA A 19 -2.37 -31.52 30.00
C ALA A 19 -2.48 -31.79 31.50
N ASN A 20 -3.57 -32.44 31.94
CA ASN A 20 -3.80 -32.77 33.34
C ASN A 20 -2.92 -33.93 33.89
N ILE A 21 -2.26 -34.70 33.01
CA ILE A 21 -1.32 -35.76 33.40
C ILE A 21 0.13 -35.25 33.39
N GLY A 22 0.50 -34.41 32.42
CA GLY A 22 1.89 -34.03 32.14
C GLY A 22 2.31 -32.64 32.62
N LEU A 23 1.38 -31.70 32.82
CA LEU A 23 1.70 -30.35 33.30
C LEU A 23 1.67 -30.33 34.82
N GLU A 24 2.68 -30.95 35.46
CA GLU A 24 2.84 -30.97 36.92
C GLU A 24 3.11 -29.56 37.48
N ALA A 25 2.08 -28.71 37.63
CA ALA A 25 2.24 -27.46 38.40
C ALA A 25 0.95 -26.78 38.93
N PHE A 26 -0.26 -27.06 38.44
CA PHE A 26 -1.44 -26.24 38.81
C PHE A 26 -2.76 -27.02 38.93
N GLU A 27 -3.78 -26.33 39.47
CA GLU A 27 -5.17 -26.77 39.62
C GLU A 27 -5.69 -27.49 38.37
N THR A 28 -6.55 -28.50 38.57
CA THR A 28 -7.11 -29.31 37.48
C THR A 28 -7.78 -28.39 36.45
N ILE A 29 -7.29 -28.43 35.20
CA ILE A 29 -7.88 -27.70 34.08
C ILE A 29 -9.19 -28.38 33.73
N ASN A 30 -10.30 -27.63 33.81
CA ASN A 30 -11.64 -28.19 33.82
C ASN A 30 -12.21 -28.40 32.41
N ASP A 31 -11.81 -27.57 31.45
CA ASP A 31 -12.32 -27.62 30.09
C ASP A 31 -11.29 -27.13 29.05
N LEU A 32 -11.66 -27.25 27.77
CA LEU A 32 -10.79 -26.90 26.64
C LEU A 32 -10.58 -25.39 26.50
N GLU A 33 -11.48 -24.57 27.03
CA GLU A 33 -11.37 -23.11 26.94
C GLU A 33 -10.33 -22.61 27.95
N GLU A 34 -10.40 -23.10 29.19
CA GLU A 34 -9.39 -22.87 30.22
C GLU A 34 -8.01 -23.36 29.75
N LEU A 35 -7.95 -24.53 29.11
CA LEU A 35 -6.71 -25.05 28.52
C LEU A 35 -6.18 -24.15 27.40
N ALA A 36 -7.03 -23.63 26.54
CA ALA A 36 -6.63 -22.75 25.44
C ALA A 36 -6.01 -21.44 25.94
N GLU A 37 -6.57 -20.87 27.02
CA GLU A 37 -6.03 -19.66 27.65
C GLU A 37 -4.65 -19.91 28.28
N VAL A 38 -4.52 -21.00 29.03
CA VAL A 38 -3.24 -21.41 29.65
C VAL A 38 -2.17 -21.65 28.58
N LEU A 39 -2.49 -22.43 27.55
CA LEU A 39 -1.53 -22.74 26.50
C LEU A 39 -1.18 -21.50 25.69
N SER A 40 -2.15 -20.63 25.37
CA SER A 40 -1.88 -19.38 24.66
C SER A 40 -0.88 -18.49 25.40
N ALA A 41 -0.91 -18.46 26.74
CA ALA A 41 0.07 -17.72 27.53
C ALA A 41 1.46 -18.38 27.47
N ARG A 42 1.50 -19.72 27.53
CA ARG A 42 2.75 -20.51 27.55
C ARG A 42 3.47 -20.58 26.21
N THR A 43 2.75 -20.53 25.09
CA THR A 43 3.34 -20.59 23.74
C THR A 43 4.34 -19.45 23.45
N ALA A 44 4.31 -18.38 24.25
CA ALA A 44 5.21 -17.24 24.16
C ALA A 44 5.99 -16.98 25.46
N ASP A 45 5.89 -17.86 26.46
CA ASP A 45 6.57 -17.70 27.75
C ASP A 45 7.98 -18.29 27.67
N ASP A 46 9.00 -17.44 27.76
CA ASP A 46 10.40 -17.84 27.61
C ASP A 46 10.82 -18.86 28.68
N TYR A 47 10.32 -18.75 29.92
CA TYR A 47 10.63 -19.72 30.97
C TYR A 47 10.06 -21.11 30.67
N PHE A 48 8.79 -21.17 30.24
CA PHE A 48 8.18 -22.42 29.81
C PHE A 48 8.93 -23.02 28.61
N LEU A 49 9.27 -22.22 27.61
CA LEU A 49 9.91 -22.72 26.40
C LEU A 49 11.36 -23.15 26.61
N GLU A 50 12.08 -22.56 27.56
CA GLU A 50 13.38 -23.04 28.02
C GLU A 50 13.27 -24.46 28.60
N VAL A 51 12.31 -24.68 29.51
CA VAL A 51 12.03 -26.01 30.08
C VAL A 51 11.64 -27.01 28.99
N VAL A 52 10.81 -26.62 28.03
CA VAL A 52 10.45 -27.49 26.91
C VAL A 52 11.69 -27.83 26.08
N ALA A 53 12.53 -26.84 25.77
CA ALA A 53 13.71 -27.01 24.94
C ALA A 53 14.73 -28.00 25.55
N ASP A 54 14.92 -27.97 26.86
CA ASP A 54 15.80 -28.89 27.60
C ASP A 54 15.33 -30.35 27.54
N GLU A 55 14.03 -30.58 27.41
CA GLU A 55 13.44 -31.92 27.37
C GLU A 55 13.36 -32.49 25.94
N LEU A 56 13.43 -31.66 24.89
CA LEU A 56 13.26 -32.09 23.51
C LEU A 56 14.23 -33.21 23.12
N THR A 57 13.71 -34.23 22.44
CA THR A 57 14.54 -35.26 21.83
C THR A 57 15.34 -34.70 20.63
N ASP A 58 16.44 -35.35 20.25
CA ASP A 58 17.20 -34.99 19.02
C ASP A 58 16.30 -34.91 17.77
N MET A 59 15.30 -35.79 17.67
CA MET A 59 14.35 -35.77 16.55
C MET A 59 13.44 -34.55 16.57
N GLU A 60 13.01 -34.10 17.75
CA GLU A 60 12.19 -32.90 17.93
C GLU A 60 13.01 -31.64 17.75
N VAL A 61 14.24 -31.60 18.25
CA VAL A 61 15.20 -30.53 17.95
C VAL A 61 15.39 -30.40 16.44
N ASN A 62 15.60 -31.51 15.73
CA ASN A 62 15.72 -31.51 14.28
C ASN A 62 14.41 -31.14 13.56
N LEU A 63 13.26 -31.49 14.13
CA LEU A 63 11.96 -31.03 13.63
C LEU A 63 11.88 -29.50 13.77
N ILE A 64 12.13 -28.93 14.94
CA ILE A 64 12.08 -27.48 15.16
C ILE A 64 13.08 -26.76 14.26
N LYS A 65 14.33 -27.24 14.15
CA LYS A 65 15.34 -26.71 13.21
C LYS A 65 14.86 -26.72 11.75
N ARG A 66 14.11 -27.76 11.35
CA ARG A 66 13.51 -27.82 10.01
C ARG A 66 12.36 -26.83 9.88
N LEU A 67 11.46 -26.76 10.87
CA LEU A 67 10.31 -25.87 10.86
C LEU A 67 10.74 -24.40 10.87
N THR A 68 11.81 -24.03 11.58
CA THR A 68 12.38 -22.67 11.55
C THR A 68 12.94 -22.28 10.18
N ARG A 69 13.21 -23.25 9.30
CA ARG A 69 13.65 -23.05 7.91
C ARG A 69 12.51 -23.20 6.90
N THR A 70 11.28 -23.43 7.38
CA THR A 70 10.13 -23.69 6.51
C THR A 70 9.13 -22.56 6.66
N THR A 71 8.90 -21.80 5.60
CA THR A 71 7.89 -20.74 5.57
C THR A 71 6.49 -21.36 5.58
N THR A 72 5.58 -20.84 6.40
CA THR A 72 4.22 -21.36 6.52
C THR A 72 3.17 -20.30 6.19
N LEU A 73 2.25 -20.64 5.27
CA LEU A 73 1.11 -19.80 4.88
C LEU A 73 0.05 -19.69 6.01
N THR A 74 0.13 -20.57 7.00
CA THR A 74 -0.70 -20.60 8.20
C THR A 74 0.15 -20.18 9.40
N GLN A 75 -0.41 -19.51 10.42
CA GLN A 75 0.32 -19.15 11.65
C GLN A 75 0.74 -20.38 12.51
N TYR A 76 0.71 -21.57 11.91
CA TYR A 76 1.15 -22.86 12.44
C TYR A 76 1.74 -23.69 11.29
N HIS A 77 2.66 -24.59 11.58
CA HIS A 77 3.19 -25.56 10.62
C HIS A 77 2.38 -26.84 10.66
N THR A 78 2.31 -27.54 9.52
CA THR A 78 1.71 -28.88 9.45
C THR A 78 2.80 -29.93 9.28
N VAL A 79 2.74 -31.00 10.07
CA VAL A 79 3.72 -32.10 10.09
C VAL A 79 3.01 -33.44 10.11
N ASP A 80 3.75 -34.51 9.84
CA ASP A 80 3.27 -35.88 10.03
C ASP A 80 3.06 -36.13 11.54
N TYR A 81 1.82 -36.38 11.97
CA TYR A 81 1.51 -36.52 13.39
C TYR A 81 1.89 -37.92 13.89
N LYS A 82 2.97 -37.96 14.66
CA LYS A 82 3.50 -39.19 15.27
C LYS A 82 3.89 -38.90 16.71
N PRO A 83 2.97 -39.02 17.68
CA PRO A 83 3.24 -38.73 19.09
C PRO A 83 4.45 -39.50 19.65
N GLU A 84 4.64 -40.74 19.20
CA GLU A 84 5.80 -41.57 19.55
C GLU A 84 7.14 -41.02 19.02
N LYS A 85 7.09 -40.21 17.96
CA LYS A 85 8.25 -39.55 17.36
C LYS A 85 8.49 -38.15 17.93
N TYR A 86 7.43 -37.51 18.44
CA TYR A 86 7.44 -36.15 18.98
C TYR A 86 6.82 -36.12 20.40
N PRO A 87 7.37 -36.91 21.35
CA PRO A 87 6.75 -37.12 22.64
C PRO A 87 6.71 -35.87 23.53
N MET A 88 7.69 -34.98 23.40
CA MET A 88 7.77 -33.76 24.20
C MET A 88 6.87 -32.67 23.62
N LEU A 89 6.92 -32.44 22.32
CA LEU A 89 6.07 -31.44 21.66
C LEU A 89 4.58 -31.78 21.81
N THR A 90 4.23 -33.07 21.80
CA THR A 90 2.85 -33.51 22.07
C THR A 90 2.52 -33.51 23.57
N GLY A 91 3.46 -33.88 24.43
CA GLY A 91 3.30 -33.88 25.89
C GLY A 91 3.07 -32.47 26.46
N PHE A 92 3.82 -31.49 25.97
CA PHE A 92 3.66 -30.06 26.31
C PHE A 92 2.52 -29.38 25.53
N VAL A 93 1.79 -30.13 24.70
CA VAL A 93 0.63 -29.64 23.95
C VAL A 93 0.99 -28.46 23.02
N LEU A 94 2.20 -28.50 22.46
CA LEU A 94 2.67 -27.57 21.42
C LEU A 94 2.38 -28.12 20.01
N LEU A 95 2.43 -29.44 19.85
CA LEU A 95 2.05 -30.17 18.64
C LEU A 95 0.71 -30.88 18.86
N LEU A 96 -0.33 -30.44 18.14
CA LEU A 96 -1.69 -30.97 18.22
C LEU A 96 -2.04 -31.82 17.00
N GLU A 97 -3.04 -32.69 17.13
CA GLU A 97 -3.64 -33.40 15.99
C GLU A 97 -4.80 -32.58 15.42
N ASP A 98 -4.81 -32.35 14.11
CA ASP A 98 -5.97 -31.79 13.44
C ASP A 98 -7.02 -32.85 13.10
N LYS A 99 -8.19 -32.40 12.64
CA LYS A 99 -9.31 -33.28 12.26
C LYS A 99 -8.99 -34.27 11.13
N ASP A 100 -7.92 -34.04 10.38
CA ASP A 100 -7.48 -34.84 9.25
C ASP A 100 -6.30 -35.76 9.63
N GLY A 101 -5.96 -35.84 10.93
CA GLY A 101 -4.89 -36.67 11.48
C GLY A 101 -3.49 -36.11 11.27
N LYS A 102 -3.35 -34.82 10.92
CA LYS A 102 -2.05 -34.15 10.74
C LYS A 102 -1.64 -33.41 11.98
N GLY A 103 -0.33 -33.21 12.14
CA GLY A 103 0.24 -32.53 13.29
C GLY A 103 0.27 -31.04 13.02
N VAL A 104 -0.20 -30.21 13.94
CA VAL A 104 -0.15 -28.76 13.83
C VAL A 104 0.58 -28.15 15.02
N ILE A 105 1.56 -27.28 14.75
CA ILE A 105 2.35 -26.57 15.78
C ILE A 105 2.38 -25.08 15.47
N HIS A 106 2.01 -24.25 16.45
CA HIS A 106 1.94 -22.80 16.25
C HIS A 106 3.33 -22.20 15.96
N ARG A 107 3.41 -21.21 15.06
CA ARG A 107 4.66 -20.55 14.65
C ARG A 107 5.40 -19.94 15.85
N THR A 108 4.66 -19.29 16.76
CA THR A 108 5.24 -18.71 17.99
C THR A 108 5.96 -19.74 18.86
N ALA A 109 5.46 -20.98 18.94
CA ALA A 109 6.15 -22.04 19.68
C ALA A 109 7.48 -22.41 19.00
N VAL A 110 7.48 -22.52 17.66
CA VAL A 110 8.68 -22.82 16.87
C VAL A 110 9.72 -21.69 17.00
N GLU A 111 9.29 -20.44 16.92
CA GLU A 111 10.15 -19.26 17.06
C GLU A 111 10.69 -19.08 18.48
N GLY A 112 9.90 -19.37 19.51
CA GLY A 112 10.36 -19.30 20.88
C GLY A 112 11.35 -20.43 21.22
N LEU A 113 11.07 -21.66 20.79
CA LEU A 113 11.99 -22.80 20.96
C LEU A 113 13.30 -22.60 20.18
N LYS A 114 13.28 -21.89 19.04
CA LYS A 114 14.48 -21.52 18.29
C LYS A 114 15.51 -20.80 19.18
N LYS A 115 15.08 -19.95 20.12
CA LYS A 115 15.98 -19.16 20.98
C LYS A 115 16.88 -20.04 21.86
N PHE A 116 16.41 -21.23 22.23
CA PHE A 116 17.08 -22.13 23.16
C PHE A 116 17.77 -23.30 22.45
N ILE A 117 17.30 -23.67 21.26
CA ILE A 117 17.86 -24.78 20.46
C ILE A 117 19.11 -24.37 19.66
N PHE A 118 19.26 -23.08 19.36
CA PHE A 118 20.40 -22.54 18.62
C PHE A 118 21.37 -21.86 19.59
N ASP A 119 22.67 -22.18 19.45
CA ASP A 119 23.74 -21.66 20.31
C ASP A 119 23.75 -20.13 20.28
N VAL A 120 23.84 -19.50 21.45
CA VAL A 120 23.62 -18.05 21.65
C VAL A 120 24.66 -17.23 20.88
N ASP A 121 25.86 -17.77 20.65
CA ASP A 121 26.91 -17.16 19.82
C ASP A 121 26.58 -17.17 18.30
N ALA A 122 25.71 -18.08 17.85
CA ALA A 122 25.20 -18.10 16.46
C ALA A 122 23.95 -17.23 16.29
N LEU A 123 23.20 -16.97 17.36
CA LEU A 123 22.02 -16.10 17.36
C LEU A 123 22.38 -14.61 17.37
N GLU A 124 23.50 -14.22 18.00
CA GLU A 124 23.97 -12.82 17.98
C GLU A 124 24.42 -12.35 16.59
N GLN A 125 24.78 -13.25 15.67
CA GLN A 125 25.00 -12.93 14.24
C GLN A 125 23.71 -12.97 13.40
N LEU A 126 22.58 -13.41 13.96
CA LEU A 126 21.30 -13.55 13.26
C LEU A 126 20.23 -12.56 13.75
N LEU A 127 20.48 -11.84 14.86
CA LEU A 127 19.53 -10.92 15.50
C LEU A 127 20.03 -9.47 15.60
N THR A 128 21.20 -9.15 15.05
CA THR A 128 21.53 -7.77 14.70
C THR A 128 21.19 -7.56 13.23
N ASP A 129 19.97 -7.14 12.97
CA ASP A 129 19.77 -5.97 12.12
C ASP A 129 18.44 -5.38 12.54
N ASP A 130 18.55 -4.11 12.88
CA ASP A 130 17.50 -3.22 13.30
C ASP A 130 16.24 -3.32 12.44
N ASP A 131 15.13 -2.84 13.01
CA ASP A 131 14.04 -2.19 12.28
C ASP A 131 14.57 -0.96 11.52
N GLU A 132 15.64 -1.11 10.75
CA GLU A 132 16.12 -0.12 9.82
C GLU A 132 15.20 -0.17 8.59
N GLU A 133 14.72 1.03 8.31
CA GLU A 133 14.06 1.55 7.13
C GLU A 133 14.13 0.66 5.90
N LEU A 134 13.07 0.69 5.09
CA LEU A 134 13.01 0.13 3.73
C LEU A 134 14.36 0.34 3.00
N GLU A 135 15.28 -0.63 3.11
CA GLU A 135 16.54 -0.58 2.37
C GLU A 135 16.19 -0.89 0.92
N THR A 136 15.81 0.14 0.21
CA THR A 136 16.00 0.21 -1.22
C THR A 136 17.08 1.24 -1.49
N ASP A 137 18.24 1.01 -0.89
CA ASP A 137 19.47 1.44 -1.52
C ASP A 137 19.80 0.32 -2.51
N SER A 138 19.55 0.58 -3.81
CA SER A 138 20.05 -0.25 -4.91
C SER A 138 21.48 -0.69 -4.56
N GLU A 139 21.69 -1.99 -4.38
CA GLU A 139 22.92 -2.71 -3.95
C GLU A 139 22.67 -3.72 -2.80
N TYR A 140 21.42 -4.11 -2.50
CA TYR A 140 21.13 -5.12 -1.47
C TYR A 140 21.99 -6.39 -1.62
N LEU A 141 22.07 -6.92 -2.85
CA LEU A 141 22.91 -8.08 -3.15
C LEU A 141 24.39 -7.86 -2.83
N ASN A 142 24.92 -6.64 -3.02
CA ASN A 142 26.33 -6.34 -2.77
C ASN A 142 26.68 -6.28 -1.27
N LYS A 143 25.68 -6.09 -0.41
CA LYS A 143 25.84 -6.15 1.06
C LYS A 143 25.88 -7.59 1.57
N LEU A 144 25.39 -8.57 0.80
CA LEU A 144 25.34 -9.97 1.22
C LEU A 144 26.73 -10.66 1.18
N PRO A 145 27.01 -11.59 2.10
CA PRO A 145 28.16 -12.47 2.00
C PRO A 145 28.20 -13.17 0.63
N GLU A 146 29.39 -13.30 0.04
CA GLU A 146 29.56 -13.78 -1.34
C GLU A 146 28.83 -15.11 -1.63
N HIS A 147 28.85 -16.06 -0.69
CA HIS A 147 28.19 -17.34 -0.84
C HIS A 147 26.66 -17.23 -0.87
N VAL A 148 26.07 -16.36 -0.05
CA VAL A 148 24.62 -16.08 -0.03
C VAL A 148 24.23 -15.33 -1.29
N ARG A 149 24.99 -14.31 -1.67
CA ARG A 149 24.79 -13.55 -2.91
C ARG A 149 24.78 -14.46 -4.13
N ASN A 150 25.77 -15.35 -4.25
CA ASN A 150 25.86 -16.29 -5.37
C ASN A 150 24.68 -17.26 -5.41
N LEU A 151 24.16 -17.67 -4.24
CA LEU A 151 22.99 -18.54 -4.15
C LEU A 151 21.72 -17.81 -4.60
N VAL A 152 21.46 -16.62 -4.06
CA VAL A 152 20.27 -15.81 -4.35
C VAL A 152 20.26 -15.35 -5.81
N HIS A 153 21.38 -14.79 -6.28
CA HIS A 153 21.51 -14.31 -7.66
C HIS A 153 21.54 -15.45 -8.67
N GLY A 154 22.29 -16.53 -8.39
CA GLY A 154 22.40 -17.66 -9.33
C GLY A 154 21.05 -18.33 -9.57
N ILE A 155 20.36 -18.72 -8.49
CA ILE A 155 19.06 -19.38 -8.61
C ILE A 155 17.99 -18.40 -9.11
N GLY A 156 18.00 -17.15 -8.64
CA GLY A 156 16.99 -16.14 -8.99
C GLY A 156 17.01 -15.65 -10.45
N GLU A 157 18.09 -15.88 -11.19
CA GLU A 157 18.17 -15.64 -12.64
C GLU A 157 17.68 -16.85 -13.46
N ASP A 158 17.92 -18.07 -12.98
CA ASP A 158 17.59 -19.30 -13.71
C ASP A 158 16.12 -19.76 -13.49
N ILE A 159 15.48 -19.34 -12.40
CA ILE A 159 14.09 -19.69 -12.09
C ILE A 159 13.13 -18.62 -12.61
N THR A 160 12.27 -19.04 -13.53
CA THR A 160 11.15 -18.24 -14.05
C THR A 160 9.88 -18.48 -13.25
N LEU A 161 8.95 -17.52 -13.25
CA LEU A 161 7.64 -17.72 -12.64
C LEU A 161 6.97 -18.99 -13.20
N LYS A 162 7.05 -19.20 -14.52
CA LYS A 162 6.43 -20.34 -15.17
C LYS A 162 6.97 -21.69 -14.66
N ASN A 163 8.29 -21.85 -14.63
CA ASN A 163 8.91 -23.10 -14.21
C ASN A 163 8.57 -23.41 -12.75
N GLU A 164 8.53 -22.37 -11.91
CA GLU A 164 8.18 -22.55 -10.52
C GLU A 164 6.71 -22.98 -10.36
N LEU A 165 5.77 -22.34 -11.05
CA LEU A 165 4.34 -22.67 -10.97
C LEU A 165 4.08 -24.14 -11.36
N GLU A 166 4.81 -24.68 -12.34
CA GLU A 166 4.71 -26.10 -12.74
C GLU A 166 5.14 -27.08 -11.63
N MET A 167 5.97 -26.63 -10.70
CA MET A 167 6.46 -27.42 -9.56
C MET A 167 5.66 -27.16 -8.27
N TYR A 168 4.78 -26.15 -8.27
CA TYR A 168 4.01 -25.77 -7.09
C TYR A 168 2.92 -26.80 -6.76
N PRO A 169 2.69 -27.12 -5.47
CA PRO A 169 1.57 -27.96 -5.08
C PRO A 169 0.24 -27.30 -5.45
N PHE A 170 -0.68 -28.08 -6.03
CA PHE A 170 -2.02 -27.64 -6.45
C PHE A 170 -2.76 -26.80 -5.39
N ASN A 171 -2.77 -27.23 -4.13
CA ASN A 171 -3.41 -26.48 -3.04
C ASN A 171 -2.77 -25.10 -2.81
N GLY A 172 -1.46 -24.97 -3.05
CA GLY A 172 -0.76 -23.69 -2.99
C GLY A 172 -1.20 -22.76 -4.11
N LEU A 173 -1.30 -23.27 -5.34
CA LEU A 173 -1.79 -22.50 -6.49
C LEU A 173 -3.21 -21.98 -6.27
N GLN A 174 -4.10 -22.79 -5.70
CA GLN A 174 -5.47 -22.36 -5.35
C GLN A 174 -5.49 -21.21 -4.34
N ILE A 175 -4.58 -21.21 -3.36
CA ILE A 175 -4.45 -20.13 -2.39
C ILE A 175 -3.97 -18.84 -3.09
N ILE A 176 -2.97 -18.95 -3.98
CA ILE A 176 -2.45 -17.80 -4.73
C ILE A 176 -3.55 -17.18 -5.60
N VAL A 177 -4.26 -17.98 -6.39
CA VAL A 177 -5.40 -17.53 -7.21
C VAL A 177 -6.44 -16.79 -6.37
N LYS A 178 -6.78 -17.34 -5.20
CA LYS A 178 -7.73 -16.72 -4.27
C LYS A 178 -7.22 -15.37 -3.74
N ASN A 179 -5.94 -15.28 -3.39
CA ASN A 179 -5.33 -14.04 -2.90
C ASN A 179 -5.25 -12.96 -3.99
N LEU A 180 -4.96 -13.36 -5.23
CA LEU A 180 -5.03 -12.48 -6.40
C LEU A 180 -6.46 -11.99 -6.69
N ASN A 181 -7.47 -12.67 -6.14
CA ASN A 181 -8.90 -12.40 -6.32
C ASN A 181 -9.36 -12.58 -7.79
N PHE A 182 -8.91 -13.65 -8.43
CA PHE A 182 -9.33 -14.06 -9.77
C PHE A 182 -10.01 -15.43 -9.73
N ALA A 183 -10.92 -15.67 -10.68
CA ALA A 183 -11.57 -16.96 -10.86
C ALA A 183 -10.83 -17.78 -11.92
N VAL A 184 -10.80 -19.10 -11.75
CA VAL A 184 -10.29 -20.04 -12.75
C VAL A 184 -11.48 -20.67 -13.48
N ASP A 185 -11.53 -20.54 -14.79
CA ASP A 185 -12.55 -21.20 -15.60
C ASP A 185 -12.07 -22.58 -16.07
N HIS A 186 -12.22 -23.57 -15.18
CA HIS A 186 -11.92 -24.96 -15.52
C HIS A 186 -12.80 -25.51 -16.67
N GLY A 187 -13.98 -24.92 -16.90
CA GLY A 187 -14.86 -25.29 -18.01
C GLY A 187 -14.28 -24.92 -19.37
N MET A 188 -13.45 -23.88 -19.42
CA MET A 188 -12.66 -23.50 -20.59
C MET A 188 -11.26 -24.12 -20.62
N GLY A 189 -10.94 -25.00 -19.66
CA GLY A 189 -9.64 -25.66 -19.58
C GLY A 189 -8.52 -24.78 -19.00
N GLN A 190 -8.84 -23.67 -18.32
CA GLN A 190 -7.85 -22.89 -17.58
C GLN A 190 -7.36 -23.66 -16.35
N THR A 191 -6.05 -23.57 -16.10
CA THR A 191 -5.45 -24.03 -14.84
C THR A 191 -5.15 -22.86 -13.91
N GLU A 192 -4.88 -23.14 -12.64
CA GLU A 192 -4.46 -22.15 -11.67
C GLU A 192 -3.14 -21.47 -12.10
N GLU A 193 -2.19 -22.23 -12.64
CA GLU A 193 -0.91 -21.71 -13.17
C GLU A 193 -1.15 -20.69 -14.30
N ASP A 194 -2.04 -21.01 -15.25
CA ASP A 194 -2.40 -20.11 -16.35
C ASP A 194 -2.96 -18.77 -15.83
N VAL A 195 -3.82 -18.83 -14.82
CA VAL A 195 -4.42 -17.63 -14.21
C VAL A 195 -3.36 -16.85 -13.45
N ILE A 196 -2.55 -17.48 -12.60
CA ILE A 196 -1.50 -16.79 -11.85
C ILE A 196 -0.51 -16.12 -12.80
N TYR A 197 0.00 -16.88 -13.78
CA TYR A 197 0.95 -16.36 -14.76
C TYR A 197 0.33 -15.18 -15.52
N SER A 198 -0.87 -15.33 -16.09
CA SER A 198 -1.51 -14.26 -16.87
C SER A 198 -1.80 -13.01 -16.05
N VAL A 199 -2.19 -13.16 -14.77
CA VAL A 199 -2.41 -12.02 -13.87
C VAL A 199 -1.09 -11.32 -13.55
N LEU A 200 -0.05 -12.09 -13.23
CA LEU A 200 1.23 -11.56 -12.79
C LEU A 200 2.15 -11.07 -13.92
N THR A 201 1.83 -11.39 -15.18
CA THR A 201 2.59 -10.92 -16.35
C THR A 201 1.81 -9.95 -17.24
N ASN A 202 0.65 -9.47 -16.79
CA ASN A 202 -0.15 -8.48 -17.52
C ASN A 202 -0.38 -7.23 -16.64
N PRO A 203 0.07 -6.03 -17.05
CA PRO A 203 -0.06 -4.83 -16.23
C PRO A 203 -1.49 -4.49 -15.82
N GLU A 204 -2.50 -4.75 -16.66
CA GLU A 204 -3.90 -4.47 -16.36
C GLU A 204 -4.48 -5.43 -15.30
N TYR A 205 -4.10 -6.70 -15.35
CA TYR A 205 -4.53 -7.69 -14.36
C TYR A 205 -3.74 -7.56 -13.06
N MET A 206 -2.43 -7.30 -13.15
CA MET A 206 -1.57 -7.00 -12.02
C MET A 206 -2.13 -5.89 -11.16
N LYS A 207 -2.56 -4.76 -11.76
CA LYS A 207 -3.18 -3.65 -11.03
C LYS A 207 -4.37 -4.09 -10.17
N LYS A 208 -5.20 -5.00 -10.69
CA LYS A 208 -6.37 -5.52 -9.94
C LYS A 208 -5.93 -6.44 -8.79
N ALA A 209 -4.89 -7.24 -8.99
CA ALA A 209 -4.32 -8.09 -7.95
C ALA A 209 -3.68 -7.26 -6.82
N LEU A 210 -2.91 -6.22 -7.17
CA LEU A 210 -2.18 -5.39 -6.21
C LEU A 210 -3.09 -4.66 -5.21
N VAL A 211 -4.36 -4.39 -5.55
CA VAL A 211 -5.33 -3.78 -4.59
C VAL A 211 -5.53 -4.66 -3.34
N ASN A 212 -5.28 -5.98 -3.44
CA ASN A 212 -5.47 -6.91 -2.33
C ASN A 212 -4.21 -7.09 -1.47
N LEU A 213 -3.07 -6.51 -1.87
CA LEU A 213 -1.85 -6.57 -1.07
C LEU A 213 -1.91 -5.64 0.14
N PRO A 214 -1.21 -5.96 1.23
CA PRO A 214 -0.97 -5.01 2.30
C PRO A 214 -0.27 -3.74 1.78
N TYR A 215 -0.63 -2.59 2.36
CA TYR A 215 -0.05 -1.29 2.01
C TYR A 215 1.48 -1.29 2.05
N GLU A 216 2.07 -1.85 3.10
CA GLU A 216 3.53 -1.94 3.29
C GLU A 216 4.23 -2.73 2.17
N THR A 217 3.56 -3.75 1.63
CA THR A 217 4.10 -4.54 0.53
C THR A 217 4.06 -3.77 -0.78
N ILE A 218 3.01 -2.99 -1.02
CA ILE A 218 2.93 -2.13 -2.22
C ILE A 218 3.98 -1.01 -2.14
N LEU A 219 4.21 -0.43 -0.95
CA LEU A 219 5.30 0.51 -0.72
C LEU A 219 6.65 -0.11 -1.04
N PHE A 220 6.91 -1.32 -0.55
CA PHE A 220 8.12 -2.07 -0.87
C PHE A 220 8.27 -2.26 -2.39
N LEU A 221 7.23 -2.75 -3.08
CA LEU A 221 7.27 -2.97 -4.53
C LEU A 221 7.55 -1.69 -5.31
N LYS A 222 6.95 -0.56 -4.90
CA LYS A 222 7.23 0.75 -5.50
C LYS A 222 8.71 1.08 -5.38
N SER A 223 9.25 0.95 -4.18
CA SER A 223 10.65 1.25 -3.86
C SER A 223 11.61 0.33 -4.62
N ALA A 224 11.30 -0.97 -4.69
CA ALA A 224 12.04 -1.97 -5.45
C ALA A 224 12.13 -1.59 -6.95
N VAL A 225 11.00 -1.22 -7.57
CA VAL A 225 10.95 -0.79 -8.98
C VAL A 225 11.69 0.52 -9.24
N GLU A 226 11.56 1.51 -8.35
CA GLU A 226 12.25 2.80 -8.49
C GLU A 226 13.78 2.65 -8.43
N ASN A 227 14.26 1.69 -7.65
CA ASN A 227 15.68 1.40 -7.48
C ASN A 227 16.20 0.29 -8.39
N ASP A 228 15.35 -0.29 -9.25
CA ASP A 228 15.69 -1.43 -10.10
C ASP A 228 16.27 -2.63 -9.32
N ASP A 229 15.83 -2.82 -8.06
CA ASP A 229 16.28 -3.89 -7.18
C ASP A 229 15.13 -4.86 -6.88
N ARG A 230 15.27 -6.09 -7.34
CA ARG A 230 14.25 -7.15 -7.19
C ARG A 230 14.54 -8.12 -6.04
N TYR A 231 15.64 -7.92 -5.31
CA TYR A 231 16.10 -8.78 -4.23
C TYR A 231 15.82 -8.13 -2.88
N PHE A 232 15.53 -8.94 -1.85
CA PHE A 232 15.15 -8.41 -0.55
C PHE A 232 15.36 -9.40 0.60
N LYS A 233 15.37 -8.88 1.84
CA LYS A 233 15.32 -9.70 3.06
C LYS A 233 13.86 -10.10 3.34
N VAL A 234 13.62 -11.37 3.65
CA VAL A 234 12.28 -11.83 4.04
C VAL A 234 11.94 -11.30 5.43
N ASN A 235 10.85 -10.54 5.52
CA ASN A 235 10.34 -9.97 6.77
C ASN A 235 8.81 -9.82 6.68
N GLN A 236 8.17 -9.28 7.72
CA GLN A 236 6.71 -9.14 7.78
C GLN A 236 6.11 -8.27 6.66
N LYS A 237 6.89 -7.34 6.08
CA LYS A 237 6.43 -6.45 4.99
C LYS A 237 6.49 -7.13 3.62
N THR A 238 7.43 -8.07 3.44
CA THR A 238 7.68 -8.77 2.16
C THR A 238 7.12 -10.19 2.12
N GLU A 239 6.70 -10.75 3.25
CA GLU A 239 6.14 -12.12 3.36
C GLU A 239 4.93 -12.34 2.46
N SER A 240 4.08 -11.32 2.25
CA SER A 240 2.91 -11.48 1.39
C SER A 240 3.25 -11.62 -0.10
N LEU A 241 4.46 -11.28 -0.55
CA LEU A 241 4.86 -11.50 -1.94
C LEU A 241 4.83 -12.99 -2.31
N PHE A 242 5.18 -13.87 -1.37
CA PHE A 242 5.06 -15.33 -1.53
C PHE A 242 3.61 -15.79 -1.58
N HIS A 243 2.76 -15.22 -0.73
CA HIS A 243 1.33 -15.52 -0.69
C HIS A 243 0.58 -15.13 -1.98
N PHE A 244 1.16 -14.19 -2.73
CA PHE A 244 0.64 -13.69 -4.01
C PHE A 244 1.39 -14.26 -5.22
N GLY A 245 2.33 -15.20 -5.02
CA GLY A 245 3.09 -15.84 -6.10
C GLY A 245 4.05 -14.90 -6.85
N MET A 246 4.43 -13.77 -6.24
CA MET A 246 5.23 -12.73 -6.89
C MET A 246 6.75 -12.95 -6.76
N SER A 247 7.16 -13.75 -5.77
CA SER A 247 8.56 -13.95 -5.43
C SER A 247 8.84 -15.38 -4.97
N MET A 248 10.13 -15.74 -4.99
CA MET A 248 10.67 -16.96 -4.40
C MET A 248 11.57 -16.65 -3.19
N GLU A 249 11.67 -17.59 -2.25
CA GLU A 249 12.50 -17.47 -1.05
C GLU A 249 13.67 -18.46 -1.10
N ILE A 250 14.86 -17.96 -0.76
CA ILE A 250 16.12 -18.69 -0.68
C ILE A 250 16.84 -18.23 0.59
N ASP A 251 16.91 -19.10 1.59
CA ASP A 251 17.67 -18.86 2.84
C ASP A 251 17.31 -17.53 3.54
N SER A 252 16.02 -17.26 3.74
CA SER A 252 15.50 -15.98 4.31
C SER A 252 15.71 -14.74 3.43
N HIS A 253 16.09 -14.91 2.16
CA HIS A 253 16.22 -13.86 1.17
C HIS A 253 15.24 -14.12 0.02
N GLY A 254 14.57 -13.08 -0.45
CA GLY A 254 13.58 -13.15 -1.52
C GLY A 254 14.10 -12.56 -2.83
N CYS A 255 13.54 -13.06 -3.93
CA CYS A 255 13.70 -12.49 -5.27
C CYS A 255 12.36 -12.42 -5.96
N ILE A 256 11.97 -11.24 -6.47
CA ILE A 256 10.80 -11.09 -7.35
C ILE A 256 11.13 -11.72 -8.70
N TYR A 257 10.25 -12.56 -9.22
CA TYR A 257 10.47 -13.21 -10.51
C TYR A 257 10.71 -12.17 -11.62
N PRO A 258 11.63 -12.43 -12.58
CA PRO A 258 11.97 -11.46 -13.61
C PRO A 258 10.74 -10.91 -14.35
N GLU A 259 9.82 -11.78 -14.77
CA GLU A 259 8.64 -11.40 -15.55
C GLU A 259 7.66 -10.56 -14.75
N VAL A 260 7.53 -10.87 -13.46
CA VAL A 260 6.70 -10.10 -12.52
C VAL A 260 7.31 -8.71 -12.31
N PHE A 261 8.62 -8.64 -12.10
CA PHE A 261 9.32 -7.37 -11.90
C PHE A 261 9.25 -6.48 -13.14
N GLN A 262 9.44 -7.05 -14.34
CA GLN A 262 9.24 -6.31 -15.59
C GLN A 262 7.79 -5.82 -15.74
N THR A 263 6.80 -6.62 -15.32
CA THR A 263 5.40 -6.20 -15.34
C THR A 263 5.14 -5.05 -14.37
N LEU A 264 5.72 -5.11 -13.17
CA LEU A 264 5.61 -4.07 -12.15
C LEU A 264 6.19 -2.72 -12.61
N LYS A 265 7.26 -2.71 -13.43
CA LYS A 265 7.79 -1.49 -14.07
C LYS A 265 6.78 -0.77 -14.97
N HIS A 266 5.78 -1.48 -15.48
CA HIS A 266 4.71 -0.93 -16.31
C HIS A 266 3.42 -0.65 -15.53
N VAL A 267 3.43 -0.87 -14.21
CA VAL A 267 2.32 -0.53 -13.32
C VAL A 267 2.62 0.79 -12.61
N ASN A 268 1.61 1.67 -12.55
CA ASN A 268 1.71 2.88 -11.75
C ASN A 268 1.61 2.53 -10.24
N LEU A 269 2.74 2.18 -9.63
CA LEU A 269 2.79 1.77 -8.21
C LEU A 269 2.52 2.93 -7.25
N LYS A 270 2.83 4.17 -7.64
CA LYS A 270 2.45 5.38 -6.88
C LYS A 270 0.93 5.45 -6.68
N ARG A 271 0.16 5.19 -7.74
CA ARG A 271 -1.31 5.06 -7.68
C ARG A 271 -1.74 3.92 -6.75
N MET A 272 -1.10 2.76 -6.84
CA MET A 272 -1.47 1.61 -6.00
C MET A 272 -1.27 1.88 -4.51
N VAL A 273 -0.17 2.58 -4.16
CA VAL A 273 0.09 3.06 -2.79
C VAL A 273 -1.04 3.95 -2.30
N ALA A 274 -1.48 4.93 -3.09
CA ALA A 274 -2.56 5.84 -2.72
C ALA A 274 -3.90 5.11 -2.50
N ILE A 275 -4.20 4.08 -3.30
CA ILE A 275 -5.41 3.26 -3.15
C ILE A 275 -5.36 2.45 -1.85
N ALA A 276 -4.23 1.81 -1.55
CA ALA A 276 -4.11 0.90 -0.41
C ALA A 276 -3.92 1.61 0.94
N LYS A 277 -3.40 2.84 0.96
CA LYS A 277 -3.01 3.58 2.17
C LYS A 277 -4.10 3.68 3.24
N GLY A 278 -5.34 3.94 2.83
CA GLY A 278 -6.48 4.07 3.75
C GLY A 278 -7.13 2.74 4.12
N GLY A 279 -6.71 1.62 3.51
CA GLY A 279 -7.40 0.33 3.61
C GLY A 279 -8.82 0.34 3.02
N VAL A 280 -9.18 1.39 2.27
CA VAL A 280 -10.50 1.58 1.67
C VAL A 280 -10.49 0.98 0.27
N SER A 281 -11.40 0.04 0.00
CA SER A 281 -11.51 -0.58 -1.32
C SER A 281 -12.17 0.36 -2.34
N LEU A 282 -11.94 0.10 -3.63
CA LEU A 282 -12.62 0.79 -4.74
C LEU A 282 -14.14 0.63 -4.71
N ALA A 283 -14.70 -0.31 -3.96
CA ALA A 283 -16.15 -0.47 -3.81
C ALA A 283 -16.74 0.38 -2.66
N GLU A 284 -15.91 0.80 -1.71
CA GLU A 284 -16.37 1.42 -0.46
C GLU A 284 -16.08 2.92 -0.37
N TYR A 285 -15.16 3.44 -1.17
CA TYR A 285 -14.78 4.85 -1.10
C TYR A 285 -15.94 5.79 -1.51
N ASN A 286 -15.98 6.95 -0.89
CA ASN A 286 -16.90 8.03 -1.24
C ASN A 286 -16.24 9.41 -1.26
N ALA A 287 -14.94 9.48 -1.00
CA ALA A 287 -14.13 10.69 -1.08
C ALA A 287 -12.67 10.36 -1.44
N MET A 288 -11.94 11.37 -1.88
CA MET A 288 -10.51 11.30 -2.19
C MET A 288 -9.77 12.44 -1.49
N ARG A 289 -8.60 12.15 -0.91
CA ARG A 289 -7.63 13.18 -0.54
C ARG A 289 -6.73 13.45 -1.74
N VAL A 290 -6.70 14.69 -2.21
CA VAL A 290 -5.85 15.13 -3.32
C VAL A 290 -4.93 16.25 -2.88
N LYS A 291 -3.70 16.27 -3.39
CA LYS A 291 -2.72 17.32 -3.12
C LYS A 291 -2.51 18.14 -4.39
N VAL A 292 -2.74 19.44 -4.29
CA VAL A 292 -2.55 20.41 -5.38
C VAL A 292 -1.31 21.23 -5.07
N THR A 293 -0.31 21.17 -5.95
CA THR A 293 0.98 21.86 -5.79
C THR A 293 1.17 22.82 -6.95
N LEU A 294 1.36 24.11 -6.68
CA LEU A 294 1.74 25.06 -7.73
C LEU A 294 3.22 24.84 -8.09
N LYS A 295 3.52 24.74 -9.38
CA LYS A 295 4.86 24.47 -9.90
C LYS A 295 5.72 25.73 -9.92
N ASP A 296 7.03 25.53 -10.05
CA ASP A 296 8.04 26.56 -10.27
C ASP A 296 8.14 27.64 -9.18
N THR A 297 7.55 27.43 -8.01
CA THR A 297 7.66 28.34 -6.85
C THR A 297 8.90 28.04 -5.99
N HIS A 298 9.60 29.07 -5.52
CA HIS A 298 10.68 28.96 -4.53
C HIS A 298 10.18 28.50 -3.16
N VAL A 299 9.04 29.02 -2.71
CA VAL A 299 8.37 28.56 -1.48
C VAL A 299 7.19 27.67 -1.86
N PRO A 300 7.16 26.38 -1.44
CA PRO A 300 6.11 25.46 -1.86
C PRO A 300 4.70 25.94 -1.51
N ILE A 301 3.86 26.14 -2.53
CA ILE A 301 2.43 26.46 -2.39
C ILE A 301 1.61 25.19 -2.62
N ILE A 302 1.05 24.66 -1.54
CA ILE A 302 0.35 23.37 -1.53
C ILE A 302 -1.02 23.50 -0.87
N ARG A 303 -2.03 22.84 -1.44
CA ARG A 303 -3.36 22.63 -0.84
C ARG A 303 -3.66 21.13 -0.84
N GLU A 304 -3.88 20.55 0.33
CA GLU A 304 -4.47 19.22 0.44
C GLU A 304 -5.98 19.38 0.57
N LEU A 305 -6.71 18.76 -0.35
CA LEU A 305 -8.16 18.85 -0.48
C LEU A 305 -8.78 17.49 -0.20
N ILE A 306 -9.94 17.49 0.46
CA ILE A 306 -10.84 16.35 0.47
C ILE A 306 -11.94 16.67 -0.55
N ILE A 307 -12.10 15.82 -1.55
CA ILE A 307 -13.14 15.95 -2.58
C ILE A 307 -14.07 14.73 -2.57
N PRO A 308 -15.38 14.89 -2.77
CA PRO A 308 -16.30 13.77 -2.92
C PRO A 308 -15.92 12.88 -4.12
N ALA A 309 -16.23 11.59 -4.02
CA ALA A 309 -16.25 10.72 -5.20
C ALA A 309 -17.31 11.23 -6.19
N ARG A 310 -17.11 10.98 -7.50
CA ARG A 310 -18.00 11.41 -8.59
C ARG A 310 -18.15 12.93 -8.76
N LEU A 311 -17.14 13.68 -8.33
CA LEU A 311 -17.00 15.10 -8.66
C LEU A 311 -16.51 15.23 -10.11
N ASN A 312 -17.08 16.14 -10.90
CA ASN A 312 -16.62 16.36 -12.27
C ASN A 312 -15.43 17.34 -12.33
N PHE A 313 -14.73 17.40 -13.46
CA PHE A 313 -13.53 18.24 -13.57
C PHE A 313 -13.82 19.74 -13.49
N PHE A 314 -14.99 20.21 -13.94
CA PHE A 314 -15.37 21.61 -13.78
C PHE A 314 -15.56 21.97 -12.31
N GLU A 315 -16.23 21.11 -11.54
CA GLU A 315 -16.34 21.23 -10.10
C GLU A 315 -14.96 21.23 -9.43
N LEU A 316 -14.02 20.38 -9.88
CA LEU A 316 -12.65 20.36 -9.34
C LEU A 316 -11.94 21.67 -9.61
N HIS A 317 -12.10 22.23 -10.82
CA HIS A 317 -11.62 23.56 -11.15
C HIS A 317 -12.13 24.59 -10.14
N LEU A 318 -13.44 24.61 -9.85
CA LEU A 318 -14.00 25.51 -8.83
C LEU A 318 -13.35 25.28 -7.46
N VAL A 319 -13.21 24.03 -7.03
CA VAL A 319 -12.58 23.71 -5.72
C VAL A 319 -11.15 24.26 -5.65
N ILE A 320 -10.33 24.03 -6.68
CA ILE A 320 -8.94 24.52 -6.74
C ILE A 320 -8.92 26.05 -6.69
N GLN A 321 -9.79 26.71 -7.45
CA GLN A 321 -9.86 28.17 -7.53
C GLN A 321 -10.18 28.79 -6.17
N ARG A 322 -11.18 28.26 -5.46
CA ARG A 322 -11.47 28.71 -4.07
C ARG A 322 -10.31 28.39 -3.13
N ALA A 323 -9.65 27.24 -3.27
CA ALA A 323 -8.53 26.85 -2.44
C ALA A 323 -7.27 27.69 -2.67
N MET A 324 -7.07 28.21 -3.88
CA MET A 324 -5.96 29.11 -4.24
C MET A 324 -6.28 30.58 -4.02
N GLY A 325 -7.56 30.97 -3.93
CA GLY A 325 -7.98 32.35 -3.68
C GLY A 325 -8.40 33.14 -4.93
N TRP A 326 -8.61 32.44 -6.04
CA TRP A 326 -8.87 32.98 -7.38
C TRP A 326 -10.36 33.11 -7.72
N TRP A 327 -10.63 33.83 -8.82
CA TRP A 327 -11.96 34.28 -9.26
C TRP A 327 -12.53 33.53 -10.46
N THR A 328 -11.90 32.44 -10.91
CA THR A 328 -12.37 31.66 -12.07
C THR A 328 -12.49 32.51 -13.35
N SER A 329 -11.66 33.56 -13.48
CA SER A 329 -11.75 34.57 -14.56
C SER A 329 -11.09 34.13 -15.88
N HIS A 330 -10.23 33.11 -15.85
CA HIS A 330 -9.42 32.70 -17.01
C HIS A 330 -9.73 31.28 -17.48
N LEU A 331 -9.27 30.98 -18.70
CA LEU A 331 -9.34 29.63 -19.25
C LEU A 331 -8.53 28.65 -18.41
N ALA A 332 -9.01 27.41 -18.36
CA ALA A 332 -8.36 26.35 -17.60
C ALA A 332 -8.52 24.99 -18.29
N LYS A 333 -7.53 24.12 -18.09
CA LYS A 333 -7.58 22.73 -18.53
C LYS A 333 -6.87 21.80 -17.55
N PHE A 334 -7.24 20.54 -17.60
CA PHE A 334 -6.47 19.45 -17.00
C PHE A 334 -5.85 18.57 -18.08
N SER A 335 -4.72 17.94 -17.78
CA SER A 335 -4.04 17.00 -18.67
C SER A 335 -3.63 15.75 -17.90
N ALA A 336 -3.90 14.56 -18.46
CA ALA A 336 -3.52 13.27 -17.90
C ALA A 336 -3.20 12.29 -19.04
N GLY A 337 -1.93 11.96 -19.24
CA GLY A 337 -1.49 11.15 -20.37
C GLY A 337 -1.85 11.80 -21.71
N ASP A 338 -2.66 11.12 -22.52
CA ASP A 338 -3.18 11.58 -23.81
C ASP A 338 -4.49 12.38 -23.69
N LYS A 339 -5.05 12.53 -22.48
CA LYS A 339 -6.33 13.20 -22.24
C LYS A 339 -6.14 14.67 -21.85
N PHE A 340 -6.87 15.56 -22.51
CA PHE A 340 -6.98 16.99 -22.20
C PHE A 340 -8.43 17.33 -21.85
N ILE A 341 -8.69 17.72 -20.60
CA ILE A 341 -10.03 18.03 -20.12
C ILE A 341 -10.20 19.56 -20.03
N HIS A 342 -11.16 20.11 -20.77
CA HIS A 342 -11.36 21.57 -20.91
C HIS A 342 -12.55 22.05 -20.08
N MET A 343 -12.37 23.14 -19.34
CA MET A 343 -13.43 23.67 -18.46
C MET A 343 -14.46 24.52 -19.22
N TYR A 344 -14.07 25.04 -20.39
CA TYR A 344 -14.83 25.99 -21.18
C TYR A 344 -14.84 25.61 -22.66
N GLY A 345 -15.95 25.90 -23.35
CA GLY A 345 -16.12 25.70 -24.79
C GLY A 345 -16.62 24.31 -25.21
N THR A 346 -17.09 24.20 -26.46
CA THR A 346 -17.49 22.95 -27.10
C THR A 346 -16.35 22.39 -27.96
N TYR A 347 -16.14 21.08 -27.84
CA TYR A 347 -15.01 20.29 -28.37
C TYR A 347 -14.70 20.47 -29.87
N GLU A 348 -15.69 20.84 -30.68
CA GLU A 348 -15.58 20.84 -32.15
C GLU A 348 -14.63 21.91 -32.72
N GLU A 349 -14.45 23.06 -32.06
CA GLU A 349 -13.70 24.18 -32.64
C GLU A 349 -12.16 24.01 -32.60
N ASN A 350 -11.63 23.09 -31.78
CA ASN A 350 -10.19 22.90 -31.57
C ASN A 350 -9.64 21.54 -32.05
N ALA A 351 -10.50 20.66 -32.57
CA ALA A 351 -10.10 19.32 -32.99
C ALA A 351 -9.12 19.33 -34.20
N GLU A 352 -9.23 20.32 -35.10
CA GLU A 352 -8.36 20.43 -36.29
C GLU A 352 -6.90 20.75 -35.98
N PHE A 353 -6.60 21.32 -34.81
CA PHE A 353 -5.23 21.68 -34.38
C PHE A 353 -4.65 20.71 -33.35
N SER A 354 -5.38 19.66 -32.99
CA SER A 354 -4.98 18.71 -31.96
C SER A 354 -3.95 17.71 -32.50
N ARG A 355 -2.97 17.34 -31.66
CA ARG A 355 -1.96 16.35 -32.05
C ARG A 355 -2.64 15.00 -32.28
N PRO A 356 -2.26 14.22 -33.32
CA PRO A 356 -2.77 12.88 -33.51
C PRO A 356 -2.59 12.02 -32.25
N GLY A 357 -3.64 11.29 -31.87
CA GLY A 357 -3.63 10.42 -30.68
C GLY A 357 -3.94 11.11 -29.35
N THR A 358 -4.41 12.36 -29.36
CA THR A 358 -4.88 13.06 -28.15
C THR A 358 -6.39 12.99 -28.03
N ILE A 359 -6.89 12.83 -26.80
CA ILE A 359 -8.32 12.79 -26.47
C ILE A 359 -8.66 14.08 -25.75
N HIS A 360 -9.61 14.86 -26.27
CA HIS A 360 -10.10 16.04 -25.57
C HIS A 360 -11.47 15.73 -24.94
N LEU A 361 -11.71 16.20 -23.72
CA LEU A 361 -12.92 15.88 -22.97
C LEU A 361 -13.50 17.16 -22.37
N ASN A 362 -14.82 17.18 -22.16
CA ASN A 362 -15.49 18.26 -21.47
C ASN A 362 -15.42 18.06 -19.95
N GLY A 363 -15.09 19.12 -19.21
CA GLY A 363 -14.92 19.07 -17.75
C GLY A 363 -16.19 18.76 -16.95
N ILE A 364 -17.37 19.12 -17.44
CA ILE A 364 -18.65 18.85 -16.79
C ILE A 364 -19.04 17.37 -16.95
N GLU A 365 -18.74 16.79 -18.12
CA GLU A 365 -19.11 15.42 -18.46
C GLU A 365 -18.10 14.37 -17.99
N THR A 366 -16.91 14.81 -17.55
CA THR A 366 -15.82 13.91 -17.15
C THR A 366 -15.69 13.87 -15.63
N MET A 367 -15.78 12.67 -15.07
CA MET A 367 -15.61 12.46 -13.62
C MET A 367 -14.13 12.39 -13.25
N VAL A 368 -13.78 13.03 -12.14
CA VAL A 368 -12.40 13.14 -11.64
C VAL A 368 -11.87 11.80 -11.16
N ASP A 369 -12.70 11.01 -10.48
CA ASP A 369 -12.30 9.73 -9.90
C ASP A 369 -11.79 8.75 -10.96
N GLY A 370 -12.49 8.60 -12.08
CA GLY A 370 -12.07 7.74 -13.18
C GLY A 370 -10.65 8.07 -13.66
N VAL A 371 -10.36 9.36 -13.87
CA VAL A 371 -9.06 9.81 -14.39
C VAL A 371 -7.98 9.82 -13.31
N LEU A 372 -8.24 10.33 -12.10
CA LEU A 372 -7.26 10.33 -11.00
C LEU A 372 -6.94 8.92 -10.52
N ILE A 373 -7.94 8.05 -10.40
CA ILE A 373 -7.70 6.65 -10.09
C ILE A 373 -6.87 6.07 -11.23
N GLU A 374 -7.19 6.31 -12.51
CA GLU A 374 -6.41 5.77 -13.63
C GLU A 374 -4.94 6.21 -13.66
N HIS A 375 -4.68 7.51 -13.57
CA HIS A 375 -3.38 8.11 -13.81
C HIS A 375 -2.58 8.44 -12.53
N GLY A 376 -3.21 8.46 -11.35
CA GLY A 376 -2.60 8.80 -10.06
C GLY A 376 -2.33 10.29 -9.86
N GLU A 377 -2.00 11.01 -10.95
CA GLU A 377 -1.78 12.44 -10.95
C GLU A 377 -2.25 13.07 -12.27
N LEU A 378 -2.42 14.39 -12.25
CA LEU A 378 -2.81 15.19 -13.40
C LEU A 378 -2.27 16.61 -13.28
N THR A 379 -2.08 17.26 -14.42
CA THR A 379 -1.64 18.65 -14.50
C THR A 379 -2.84 19.56 -14.67
N TYR A 380 -2.96 20.60 -13.85
CA TYR A 380 -3.97 21.64 -13.93
C TYR A 380 -3.33 22.97 -14.36
N LEU A 381 -3.68 23.44 -15.55
CA LEU A 381 -3.24 24.75 -16.04
C LEU A 381 -4.38 25.75 -15.91
N TYR A 382 -4.11 26.86 -15.25
CA TYR A 382 -5.00 28.02 -15.14
C TYR A 382 -4.34 29.26 -15.71
N ASP A 383 -5.13 30.04 -16.46
CA ASP A 383 -4.69 31.22 -17.18
C ASP A 383 -3.59 30.94 -18.21
N TYR A 384 -3.96 30.97 -19.49
CA TYR A 384 -3.00 30.72 -20.56
C TYR A 384 -2.03 31.88 -20.78
N GLY A 385 -2.32 33.06 -20.21
CA GLY A 385 -1.40 34.20 -20.16
C GLY A 385 -0.34 34.00 -19.08
N ASP A 386 -0.77 33.98 -17.81
CA ASP A 386 0.11 33.89 -16.65
C ASP A 386 0.70 32.49 -16.40
N HIS A 387 0.11 31.46 -16.99
CA HIS A 387 0.60 30.08 -16.98
C HIS A 387 0.73 29.47 -15.57
N TRP A 388 -0.35 29.50 -14.78
CA TRP A 388 -0.39 28.87 -13.46
C TRP A 388 -0.56 27.35 -13.58
N GLU A 389 0.55 26.63 -13.61
CA GLU A 389 0.57 25.17 -13.70
C GLU A 389 0.66 24.49 -12.33
N HIS A 390 -0.19 23.49 -12.11
CA HIS A 390 -0.23 22.74 -10.86
C HIS A 390 -0.19 21.23 -11.10
N ASP A 391 0.48 20.52 -10.21
CA ASP A 391 0.35 19.08 -10.08
C ASP A 391 -0.78 18.74 -9.10
N VAL A 392 -1.71 17.90 -9.51
CA VAL A 392 -2.82 17.37 -8.69
C VAL A 392 -2.61 15.88 -8.51
N GLU A 393 -2.33 15.46 -7.30
CA GLU A 393 -1.92 14.10 -6.95
C GLU A 393 -2.98 13.43 -6.07
N LEU A 394 -3.41 12.21 -6.43
CA LEU A 394 -4.23 11.37 -5.56
C LEU A 394 -3.37 10.83 -4.41
N MET A 395 -3.71 11.22 -3.17
CA MET A 395 -2.96 10.81 -1.99
C MET A 395 -3.56 9.59 -1.32
N GLU A 396 -4.90 9.50 -1.29
CA GLU A 396 -5.61 8.51 -0.51
C GLU A 396 -7.09 8.40 -0.93
N LEU A 397 -7.64 7.18 -0.93
CA LEU A 397 -9.08 6.95 -0.97
C LEU A 397 -9.67 6.96 0.44
N LEU A 398 -10.80 7.63 0.61
CA LEU A 398 -11.43 7.84 1.92
C LEU A 398 -12.86 7.28 1.96
N LYS A 399 -13.26 6.84 3.16
CA LYS A 399 -14.62 6.45 3.51
C LYS A 399 -15.15 7.37 4.60
N GLU A 400 -15.74 8.47 4.18
CA GLU A 400 -16.31 9.50 5.05
C GLU A 400 -17.78 9.20 5.40
N PRO A 401 -18.34 9.80 6.47
CA PRO A 401 -19.77 9.76 6.72
C PRO A 401 -20.59 10.29 5.52
N PRO A 402 -21.86 9.83 5.36
CA PRO A 402 -22.70 10.28 4.25
C PRO A 402 -22.85 11.79 4.17
N VAL A 403 -22.89 12.29 2.92
CA VAL A 403 -22.77 13.70 2.52
C VAL A 403 -21.36 14.24 2.76
N VAL A 404 -20.55 14.17 1.70
CA VAL A 404 -19.20 14.72 1.65
C VAL A 404 -19.24 16.03 0.87
N TYR A 405 -18.59 17.08 1.39
CA TYR A 405 -18.40 18.34 0.68
C TYR A 405 -16.91 18.57 0.40
N PRO A 406 -16.56 19.21 -0.73
CA PRO A 406 -15.18 19.61 -0.96
C PRO A 406 -14.67 20.52 0.16
N SER A 407 -13.45 20.29 0.61
CA SER A 407 -12.83 21.11 1.64
C SER A 407 -11.32 21.10 1.54
N VAL A 408 -10.70 22.18 2.01
CA VAL A 408 -9.26 22.22 2.27
C VAL A 408 -9.01 21.54 3.62
N ASP A 409 -8.16 20.52 3.63
CA ASP A 409 -7.72 19.79 4.82
C ASP A 409 -6.44 20.41 5.38
N LYS A 410 -5.38 20.48 4.56
CA LYS A 410 -4.10 21.11 4.93
C LYS A 410 -3.65 22.12 3.88
N ARG A 411 -2.78 23.05 4.28
CA ARG A 411 -2.19 24.03 3.35
C ARG A 411 -0.76 24.39 3.75
N LYS A 412 0.06 24.69 2.75
CA LYS A 412 1.41 25.23 2.90
C LYS A 412 1.62 26.38 1.92
N GLY A 413 2.43 27.36 2.32
CA GLY A 413 2.79 28.50 1.48
C GLY A 413 1.74 29.62 1.44
N PRO A 414 2.10 30.74 0.78
CA PRO A 414 1.26 31.92 0.61
C PRO A 414 0.03 31.66 -0.29
N ILE A 415 -0.79 32.70 -0.46
CA ILE A 415 -1.90 32.74 -1.43
C ILE A 415 -1.34 33.35 -2.71
N PRO A 416 -1.36 32.65 -3.85
CA PRO A 416 -1.02 33.26 -5.14
C PRO A 416 -1.92 34.48 -5.42
N ILE A 417 -1.34 35.51 -6.02
CA ILE A 417 -2.07 36.71 -6.44
C ILE A 417 -2.43 36.50 -7.91
N GLU A 418 -3.73 36.48 -8.23
CA GLU A 418 -4.19 36.40 -9.62
C GLU A 418 -3.70 37.63 -10.41
N ASP A 419 -3.50 37.47 -11.72
CA ASP A 419 -3.02 38.53 -12.63
C ASP A 419 -1.66 39.15 -12.25
N SER A 420 -0.84 38.45 -11.48
CA SER A 420 0.49 38.94 -11.10
C SER A 420 1.56 38.73 -12.16
N GLY A 421 1.24 38.15 -13.32
CA GLY A 421 2.23 37.78 -14.33
C GLY A 421 2.87 36.42 -14.06
N GLY A 422 2.07 35.45 -13.63
CA GLY A 422 2.52 34.10 -13.31
C GLY A 422 3.40 34.01 -12.06
N VAL A 423 4.05 32.87 -11.89
CA VAL A 423 4.86 32.57 -10.68
C VAL A 423 5.95 33.61 -10.45
N HIS A 424 6.70 33.98 -11.49
CA HIS A 424 7.76 34.97 -11.39
C HIS A 424 7.24 36.34 -10.93
N GLY A 425 6.15 36.83 -11.54
CA GLY A 425 5.58 38.12 -11.16
C GLY A 425 4.94 38.12 -9.77
N PHE A 426 4.38 36.99 -9.34
CA PHE A 426 3.93 36.82 -7.95
C PHE A 426 5.09 36.88 -6.95
N GLU A 427 6.19 36.18 -7.21
CA GLU A 427 7.33 36.17 -6.31
C GLU A 427 7.99 37.54 -6.22
N GLU A 428 8.10 38.25 -7.35
CA GLU A 428 8.57 39.64 -7.37
C GLU A 428 7.65 40.56 -6.58
N THR A 429 6.33 40.42 -6.77
CA THR A 429 5.33 41.15 -5.98
C THR A 429 5.52 40.90 -4.49
N MET A 430 5.67 39.64 -4.08
CA MET A 430 5.88 39.28 -2.67
C MET A 430 7.18 39.87 -2.12
N ARG A 431 8.27 39.84 -2.89
CA ARG A 431 9.55 40.44 -2.54
C ARG A 431 9.42 41.95 -2.31
N ILE A 432 8.70 42.66 -3.19
CA ILE A 432 8.44 44.10 -3.06
C ILE A 432 7.58 44.41 -1.83
N LEU A 433 6.57 43.57 -1.54
CA LEU A 433 5.72 43.74 -0.36
C LEU A 433 6.45 43.49 0.97
N GLU A 434 7.53 42.70 0.96
CA GLU A 434 8.34 42.44 2.16
C GLU A 434 9.36 43.54 2.44
N ASP A 435 9.78 44.31 1.44
CA ASP A 435 10.69 45.43 1.56
C ASP A 435 9.94 46.78 1.53
N GLU A 436 9.62 47.31 2.72
CA GLU A 436 8.96 48.62 2.88
C GLU A 436 9.79 49.79 2.31
N THR A 437 11.08 49.59 2.03
CA THR A 437 11.96 50.61 1.44
C THR A 437 12.07 50.51 -0.08
N HIS A 438 11.46 49.49 -0.70
CA HIS A 438 11.48 49.31 -2.14
C HIS A 438 10.81 50.49 -2.86
N PRO A 439 11.39 51.03 -3.95
CA PRO A 439 10.81 52.18 -4.66
C PRO A 439 9.37 51.97 -5.14
N GLU A 440 9.01 50.72 -5.45
CA GLU A 440 7.68 50.33 -5.94
C GLU A 440 6.73 49.82 -4.82
N HIS A 441 7.15 49.87 -3.54
CA HIS A 441 6.38 49.28 -2.44
C HIS A 441 4.96 49.85 -2.31
N GLU A 442 4.82 51.17 -2.43
CA GLU A 442 3.53 51.85 -2.31
C GLU A 442 2.59 51.48 -3.46
N ASP A 443 3.09 51.50 -4.69
CA ASP A 443 2.32 51.19 -5.91
C ASP A 443 1.86 49.73 -5.92
N VAL A 444 2.78 48.79 -5.65
CA VAL A 444 2.47 47.36 -5.57
C VAL A 444 1.48 47.08 -4.43
N THR A 445 1.65 47.72 -3.27
CA THR A 445 0.69 47.58 -2.16
C THR A 445 -0.70 48.06 -2.55
N MET A 446 -0.80 49.18 -3.28
CA MET A 446 -2.08 49.70 -3.75
C MET A 446 -2.73 48.78 -4.78
N TRP A 447 -1.95 48.26 -5.72
CA TRP A 447 -2.42 47.27 -6.69
C TRP A 447 -2.91 46.01 -6.00
N VAL A 448 -2.12 45.39 -5.11
CA VAL A 448 -2.51 44.17 -4.38
C VAL A 448 -3.79 44.38 -3.56
N LYS A 449 -3.98 45.55 -2.94
CA LYS A 449 -5.23 45.90 -2.22
C LYS A 449 -6.45 46.00 -3.14
N SER A 450 -6.27 46.26 -4.43
CA SER A 450 -7.34 46.28 -5.43
C SER A 450 -7.71 44.88 -5.95
N THR A 451 -6.85 43.89 -5.73
CA THR A 451 -7.12 42.47 -6.03
C THR A 451 -7.90 41.79 -4.89
N ASN A 452 -8.24 40.50 -5.07
CA ASN A 452 -8.84 39.68 -4.00
C ASN A 452 -7.83 39.12 -3.00
N TYR A 453 -6.55 39.47 -3.12
CA TYR A 453 -5.52 38.94 -2.25
C TYR A 453 -5.81 39.20 -0.78
N ARG A 454 -5.54 38.18 0.04
CA ARG A 454 -5.58 38.29 1.50
C ARG A 454 -4.25 37.81 2.07
N LYS A 455 -3.66 38.62 2.95
CA LYS A 455 -2.45 38.24 3.69
C LYS A 455 -2.65 36.96 4.51
N THR A 456 -3.87 36.72 5.01
CA THR A 456 -4.20 35.55 5.84
C THR A 456 -5.13 34.59 5.09
N TYR A 457 -4.76 33.31 5.08
CA TYR A 457 -5.58 32.24 4.50
C TYR A 457 -6.73 31.85 5.42
N GLN A 458 -7.96 32.09 4.97
CA GLN A 458 -9.16 31.91 5.79
C GLN A 458 -9.80 30.54 5.51
N LYS A 459 -9.11 29.45 5.90
CA LYS A 459 -9.53 28.05 5.66
C LYS A 459 -11.01 27.80 6.01
N GLN A 460 -11.47 28.27 7.18
CA GLN A 460 -12.86 28.08 7.62
C GLN A 460 -13.88 28.77 6.69
N GLN A 461 -13.58 29.98 6.22
CA GLN A 461 -14.47 30.70 5.30
C GLN A 461 -14.46 30.06 3.91
N ILE A 462 -13.29 29.61 3.43
CA ILE A 462 -13.17 28.88 2.17
C ILE A 462 -14.01 27.59 2.23
N ASN A 463 -13.84 26.78 3.28
CA ASN A 463 -14.60 25.53 3.44
C ASN A 463 -16.10 25.78 3.60
N LYS A 464 -16.50 26.87 4.27
CA LYS A 464 -17.91 27.27 4.35
C LYS A 464 -18.48 27.59 2.97
N LYS A 465 -17.77 28.39 2.16
CA LYS A 465 -18.18 28.74 0.80
C LYS A 465 -18.22 27.53 -0.13
N LEU A 466 -17.26 26.61 -0.02
CA LEU A 466 -17.27 25.34 -0.74
C LEU A 466 -18.51 24.53 -0.36
N LYS A 467 -18.81 24.40 0.94
CA LYS A 467 -20.02 23.72 1.38
C LYS A 467 -21.30 24.36 0.83
N GLU A 468 -21.41 25.69 0.87
CA GLU A 468 -22.56 26.42 0.34
C GLU A 468 -22.73 26.19 -1.17
N LEU A 469 -21.64 26.27 -1.92
CA LEU A 469 -21.62 26.06 -3.37
C LEU A 469 -22.05 24.63 -3.74
N PHE A 470 -21.58 23.62 -3.01
CA PHE A 470 -21.87 22.22 -3.30
C PHE A 470 -23.13 21.67 -2.59
N ALA A 471 -23.84 22.49 -1.83
CA ALA A 471 -25.09 22.10 -1.16
C ALA A 471 -26.32 22.09 -2.11
N GLY A 472 -26.24 22.73 -3.27
CA GLY A 472 -27.36 22.97 -4.20
C GLY A 472 -27.91 21.74 -4.96
N GLY A 473 -27.17 20.63 -5.04
CA GLY A 473 -27.57 19.40 -5.73
C GLY A 473 -27.49 19.47 -7.26
N ALA A 474 -27.01 18.38 -7.88
CA ALA A 474 -26.75 18.14 -9.32
C ALA A 474 -25.79 19.15 -9.98
N PRO A 475 -25.00 18.71 -10.98
CA PRO A 475 -23.64 19.23 -11.16
C PRO A 475 -23.63 20.71 -11.43
N ILE A 476 -22.69 21.42 -10.80
CA ILE A 476 -22.52 22.85 -10.98
C ILE A 476 -22.16 23.09 -12.45
N MET A 477 -22.95 23.91 -13.13
CA MET A 477 -22.73 24.28 -14.52
C MET A 477 -21.99 25.62 -14.60
N ASN A 478 -21.46 25.94 -15.79
CA ASN A 478 -20.86 27.25 -16.05
C ASN A 478 -21.84 28.39 -15.70
N ASP A 479 -23.10 28.27 -16.11
CA ASP A 479 -24.15 29.28 -15.90
C ASP A 479 -24.49 29.51 -14.40
N ASP A 480 -24.13 28.60 -13.50
CA ASP A 480 -24.38 28.73 -12.06
C ASP A 480 -23.32 29.60 -11.36
N VAL A 481 -22.19 29.88 -12.04
CA VAL A 481 -21.02 30.56 -11.46
C VAL A 481 -20.84 31.98 -12.01
N TYR A 482 -21.46 32.30 -13.16
CA TYR A 482 -21.38 33.60 -13.84
C TYR A 482 -22.58 34.52 -13.62
#